data_AF-A0A376WBD2-F1
#
_entry.id   AF-A0A376WBD2-F1
#
_cell.length_a   1.000
_cell.length_b   1.000
_cell.length_c   1.000
_cell.angle_alpha   90.00
_cell.angle_beta   90.00
_cell.angle_gamma   90.00
#
_symmetry.space_group_name_H-M   'P 1'
#
loop_
_entity.id
_entity.type
_entity.pdbx_description
1 polymer ?
#
loop_
_entity_poly.entity_id
_entity_poly.type
_entity_poly.pdbx_seq_one_letter_code
_entity_poly.pdbx_strand_id
1 'polypeptide(L)'
;MWLPDYFDAHSNASSFAYNDGKSSTVAGLNGWKIPELNKETLAAIAEPDSAKRLDLYKKMQQELQRSSPYVFIDQGKTQIVMRDNVQGYQQGLNADMVWFDQVTK
;
A
#
# COMPACT_ATOMS: atom_id res chain seq x y z
N MET A 1 -5.20 10.39 1.30
CA MET A 1 -5.52 9.04 0.79
C MET A 1 -4.21 8.40 0.37
N TRP A 2 -3.97 7.14 0.74
CA TRP A 2 -2.76 6.41 0.38
C TRP A 2 -3.03 5.46 -0.78
N LEU A 3 -2.06 5.33 -1.69
CA LEU A 3 -2.06 4.35 -2.76
C LEU A 3 -0.70 3.63 -2.76
N PRO A 4 -0.65 2.33 -3.07
CA PRO A 4 0.62 1.63 -3.20
C PRO A 4 1.35 2.08 -4.47
N ASP A 5 2.66 2.33 -4.36
CA ASP A 5 3.53 2.65 -5.50
C ASP A 5 3.74 1.45 -6.43
N TYR A 6 3.63 0.22 -5.92
CA TYR A 6 3.73 -1.02 -6.68
C TYR A 6 2.90 -2.15 -6.06
N PHE A 7 2.60 -3.17 -6.86
CA PHE A 7 1.69 -4.27 -6.49
C PHE A 7 2.33 -5.36 -5.61
N ASP A 8 2.88 -4.96 -4.47
CA ASP A 8 3.27 -5.86 -3.40
C ASP A 8 2.92 -5.23 -2.06
N ALA A 9 2.58 -6.06 -1.06
CA ALA A 9 2.27 -5.59 0.29
C ALA A 9 3.39 -4.74 0.90
N HIS A 10 4.64 -4.94 0.46
CA HIS A 10 5.79 -4.17 0.90
C HIS A 10 5.67 -2.66 0.60
N SER A 11 4.99 -2.28 -0.49
CA SER A 11 4.80 -0.86 -0.81
C SER A 11 4.10 -0.10 0.32
N ASN A 12 3.12 -0.74 0.97
CA ASN A 12 2.46 -0.18 2.14
C ASN A 12 3.27 -0.43 3.42
N ALA A 13 3.81 -1.64 3.61
CA ALA A 13 4.52 -2.00 4.84
C ALA A 13 5.74 -1.09 5.11
N SER A 14 6.55 -0.83 4.08
CA SER A 14 7.72 0.06 4.17
C SER A 14 7.35 1.51 4.52
N SER A 15 6.13 1.94 4.25
CA SER A 15 5.66 3.28 4.58
C SER A 15 5.03 3.36 5.97
N PHE A 16 4.21 2.39 6.35
CA PHE A 16 3.43 2.45 7.60
C PHE A 16 4.09 1.75 8.80
N ALA A 17 5.00 0.80 8.58
CA ALA A 17 5.59 -0.05 9.62
C ALA A 17 7.10 0.15 9.82
N TYR A 18 7.77 0.91 8.94
CA TYR A 18 9.22 1.12 9.01
C TYR A 18 9.60 2.57 9.31
N ASN A 19 10.43 2.78 10.32
CA ASN A 19 10.98 4.08 10.70
C ASN A 19 12.46 3.97 11.08
N ASP A 20 13.35 4.47 10.23
CA ASP A 20 14.80 4.55 10.44
C ASP A 20 15.26 5.88 11.05
N GLY A 21 14.32 6.78 11.37
CA GLY A 21 14.59 8.12 11.88
C GLY A 21 15.15 9.10 10.85
N LYS A 22 15.21 8.73 9.56
CA LYS A 22 15.76 9.56 8.47
C LYS A 22 14.79 9.71 7.31
N SER A 23 14.15 8.63 6.92
CA SER A 23 13.22 8.53 5.80
C SER A 23 11.87 9.14 6.17
N SER A 24 11.23 9.84 5.22
CA SER A 24 9.91 10.43 5.38
C SER A 24 8.77 9.41 5.22
N THR A 25 8.90 8.24 5.86
CA THR A 25 7.83 7.23 5.89
C THR A 25 6.66 7.72 6.73
N VAL A 26 5.47 7.15 6.56
CA VAL A 26 4.29 7.49 7.38
C VAL A 26 4.59 7.23 8.86
N ALA A 27 5.27 6.13 9.19
CA ALA A 27 5.72 5.86 10.56
C ALA A 27 6.70 6.92 11.09
N GLY A 28 7.65 7.34 10.25
CA GLY A 28 8.61 8.41 10.56
C GLY A 28 7.93 9.75 10.83
N LEU A 29 7.01 10.16 9.95
CA LEU A 29 6.26 11.42 10.05
C LEU A 29 5.38 11.48 11.30
N ASN A 30 4.88 10.33 11.77
CA ASN A 30 4.11 10.22 13.01
C ASN A 30 4.99 10.01 14.26
N GLY A 31 6.32 10.05 14.12
CA GLY A 31 7.26 9.82 15.22
C GLY A 31 7.17 8.43 15.84
N TRP A 32 6.53 7.48 15.17
CA TRP A 32 6.25 6.15 15.70
C TRP A 32 7.47 5.26 15.56
N LYS A 33 8.01 4.79 16.69
CA LYS A 33 9.24 3.98 16.73
C LYS A 33 8.93 2.60 17.29
N ILE A 34 8.94 1.59 16.42
CA ILE A 34 8.84 0.17 16.80
C ILE A 34 9.94 -0.62 16.11
N PRO A 35 11.10 -0.84 16.76
CA PRO A 35 12.23 -1.56 16.17
C PRO A 35 11.90 -2.98 15.71
N GLU A 36 10.94 -3.63 16.36
CA GLU A 36 10.45 -4.97 16.02
C GLU A 36 9.79 -4.97 14.64
N LEU A 37 8.90 -4.01 14.37
CA LEU A 37 8.24 -3.87 13.08
C LEU A 37 9.21 -3.49 11.96
N ASN A 38 10.27 -2.73 12.26
CA ASN A 38 11.34 -2.51 11.29
C ASN A 38 11.98 -3.85 10.86
N LYS A 39 12.30 -4.71 11.82
CA LYS A 39 12.91 -6.03 11.55
C LYS A 39 11.95 -6.93 10.79
N GLU A 40 10.68 -6.97 11.19
CA GLU A 40 9.66 -7.77 10.50
C GLU A 40 9.44 -7.28 9.06
N THR A 41 9.50 -5.96 8.83
CA THR A 41 9.38 -5.37 7.48
C THR A 41 10.52 -5.79 6.56
N LEU A 42 11.75 -5.76 7.06
CA LEU A 42 12.93 -6.20 6.31
C LEU A 42 12.97 -7.72 6.11
N ALA A 43 12.52 -8.49 7.09
CA ALA A 43 12.41 -9.94 6.96
C ALA A 43 11.38 -10.35 5.90
N ALA A 44 10.23 -9.66 5.86
CA ALA A 44 9.16 -9.98 4.93
C ALA A 44 9.57 -9.75 3.46
N ILE A 45 10.28 -8.67 3.14
CA ILE A 45 10.76 -8.44 1.76
C ILE A 45 11.87 -9.42 1.34
N ALA A 46 12.66 -9.90 2.30
CA ALA A 46 13.72 -10.86 2.06
C ALA A 46 13.22 -12.33 1.97
N GLU A 47 11.97 -12.61 2.33
CA GLU A 47 11.40 -13.97 2.30
C GLU A 47 11.00 -14.38 0.87
N PRO A 48 11.64 -15.43 0.29
CA PRO A 48 11.32 -15.91 -1.05
C PRO A 48 10.05 -16.76 -1.11
N ASP A 49 9.66 -17.44 -0.03
CA ASP A 49 8.46 -18.27 0.01
C ASP A 49 7.22 -17.38 0.13
N SER A 50 6.34 -17.46 -0.87
CA SER A 50 5.16 -16.59 -0.96
C SER A 50 4.15 -16.83 0.18
N ALA A 51 4.02 -18.07 0.66
CA ALA A 51 3.10 -18.40 1.74
C ALA A 51 3.63 -17.86 3.08
N LYS A 52 4.92 -18.04 3.36
CA LYS A 52 5.57 -17.44 4.54
C LYS A 52 5.53 -15.92 4.50
N ARG A 53 5.85 -15.32 3.35
CA ARG A 53 5.82 -13.87 3.17
C ARG A 53 4.42 -13.30 3.40
N LEU A 54 3.39 -13.97 2.89
CA LEU A 54 2.00 -13.61 3.13
C LEU A 54 1.67 -13.60 4.64
N ASP A 55 2.07 -14.63 5.37
CA ASP A 55 1.77 -14.73 6.80
C ASP A 55 2.56 -13.69 7.62
N LEU A 56 3.80 -13.37 7.24
CA LEU A 56 4.55 -12.26 7.82
C LEU A 56 3.80 -10.93 7.66
N TYR A 57 3.31 -10.62 6.46
CA TYR A 57 2.56 -9.38 6.23
C TYR A 57 1.22 -9.35 6.94
N LYS A 58 0.48 -10.48 7.02
CA LYS A 58 -0.75 -10.56 7.80
C LYS A 58 -0.52 -10.25 9.27
N LYS A 59 0.52 -10.85 9.87
CA LYS A 59 0.87 -10.62 11.28
C LYS A 59 1.21 -9.15 11.51
N MET A 60 2.02 -8.56 10.64
CA MET A 60 2.40 -7.15 10.70
C MET A 60 1.18 -6.23 10.58
N GLN A 61 0.23 -6.55 9.70
CA GLN A 61 -1.01 -5.79 9.55
C GLN A 61 -1.87 -5.85 10.82
N GLN A 62 -1.96 -7.02 11.47
CA GLN A 62 -2.65 -7.16 12.75
C GLN A 62 -2.00 -6.33 13.85
N GLU A 63 -0.66 -6.29 13.88
CA GLU A 63 0.08 -5.49 14.86
C GLU A 63 -0.12 -3.99 14.63
N LEU A 64 -0.11 -3.54 13.37
CA LEU A 64 -0.46 -2.16 13.01
C LEU A 64 -1.85 -1.79 13.50
N GLN A 65 -2.86 -2.64 13.32
CA GLN A 65 -4.22 -2.36 13.78
C GLN A 65 -4.33 -2.23 15.31
N ARG A 66 -3.45 -2.88 16.08
CA ARG A 66 -3.50 -2.91 17.54
C ARG A 66 -2.67 -1.80 18.19
N SER A 67 -1.48 -1.55 17.64
CA SER A 67 -0.42 -0.83 18.34
C SER A 67 0.03 0.45 17.63
N SER A 68 -0.47 0.72 16.42
CA SER A 68 -0.11 1.92 15.67
C SER A 68 -0.85 3.16 16.17
N PRO A 69 -0.30 4.36 15.90
CA PRO A 69 -1.01 5.62 16.15
C PRO A 69 -2.06 5.94 15.06
N TYR A 70 -2.36 4.99 14.17
CA TYR A 70 -3.24 5.21 13.04
C TYR A 70 -4.68 4.82 13.38
N VAL A 71 -5.63 5.60 12.87
CA VAL A 71 -7.03 5.20 12.77
C VAL A 71 -7.35 4.92 11.31
N PHE A 72 -7.51 3.64 10.97
CA PHE A 72 -7.92 3.23 9.62
C PHE A 72 -9.43 3.41 9.48
N ILE A 73 -9.86 4.18 8.47
CA ILE A 73 -11.29 4.52 8.26
C ILE A 73 -11.83 3.75 7.07
N ASP A 74 -11.38 4.07 5.86
CA ASP A 74 -11.93 3.54 4.61
C ASP A 74 -10.83 3.09 3.63
N GLN A 75 -11.21 2.15 2.77
CA GLN A 75 -10.49 1.90 1.52
C GLN A 75 -11.20 2.65 0.38
N GLY A 76 -10.52 3.64 -0.20
CA GLY A 76 -11.06 4.43 -1.30
C GLY A 76 -11.47 3.56 -2.49
N LYS A 77 -12.63 3.86 -3.08
CA LYS A 77 -13.08 3.28 -4.35
C LYS A 77 -13.07 4.36 -5.41
N THR A 78 -12.42 4.08 -6.53
CA THR A 78 -12.41 4.98 -7.69
C THR A 78 -13.71 4.82 -8.46
N GLN A 79 -14.55 5.86 -8.49
CA GLN A 79 -15.74 5.93 -9.34
C GLN A 79 -15.47 6.83 -10.52
N ILE A 80 -15.88 6.39 -11.72
CA ILE A 80 -15.59 7.07 -12.98
C ILE A 80 -16.90 7.23 -13.74
N VAL A 81 -17.16 8.45 -14.21
CA VAL A 81 -18.33 8.77 -15.02
C VAL A 81 -17.87 9.00 -16.45
N MET A 82 -18.47 8.26 -17.38
CA MET A 82 -18.15 8.31 -18.81
C MET A 82 -19.41 8.66 -19.61
N ARG A 83 -19.24 9.32 -20.77
CA ARG A 83 -20.34 9.47 -21.73
C ARG A 83 -20.62 8.12 -22.39
N ASP A 84 -21.89 7.87 -22.74
CA ASP A 84 -22.34 6.59 -23.33
C ASP A 84 -21.62 6.21 -24.63
N ASN A 85 -21.15 7.19 -25.40
CA ASN A 85 -20.45 6.94 -26.65
C ASN A 85 -18.94 6.66 -26.47
N VAL A 86 -18.39 6.80 -25.26
CA VAL A 86 -16.97 6.54 -25.01
C VAL A 86 -16.77 5.06 -24.69
N GLN A 87 -15.99 4.38 -25.52
CA GLN A 87 -15.68 2.96 -25.38
C GLN A 87 -14.17 2.73 -25.21
N GLY A 88 -13.79 1.60 -24.62
CA GLY A 88 -12.38 1.18 -24.51
C GLY A 88 -11.56 1.85 -23.40
N TYR A 89 -12.16 2.70 -22.57
CA TYR A 89 -11.50 3.28 -21.40
C TYR A 89 -11.20 2.22 -20.33
N GLN A 90 -9.96 2.18 -19.86
CA GLN A 90 -9.52 1.31 -18.78
C GLN A 90 -8.80 2.11 -17.69
N GLN A 91 -9.35 2.06 -16.49
CA GLN A 91 -8.67 2.51 -15.27
C GLN A 91 -8.02 1.30 -14.61
N GLY A 92 -6.70 1.33 -14.49
CA GLY A 92 -5.92 0.38 -13.71
C GLY A 92 -6.05 0.60 -12.21
N LEU A 93 -5.39 -0.26 -11.43
CA LEU A 93 -5.52 -0.28 -9.97
C LEU A 93 -4.95 0.97 -9.28
N ASN A 94 -4.01 1.67 -9.92
CA ASN A 94 -3.44 2.92 -9.45
C ASN A 94 -3.94 4.11 -10.30
N ALA A 95 -3.90 5.32 -9.72
CA ALA A 95 -4.44 6.53 -10.35
C ALA A 95 -3.71 6.92 -11.66
N ASP A 96 -2.45 6.52 -11.79
CA ASP A 96 -1.58 6.79 -12.94
C ASP A 96 -1.68 5.72 -14.05
N MET A 97 -2.37 4.60 -13.79
CA MET A 97 -2.57 3.54 -14.78
C MET A 97 -3.83 3.79 -15.60
N VAL A 98 -3.81 4.82 -16.43
CA VAL A 98 -4.90 5.12 -17.36
C VAL A 98 -4.42 4.90 -18.79
N TRP A 99 -5.11 4.01 -19.51
CA TRP A 99 -4.82 3.72 -20.91
C TRP A 99 -5.83 4.41 -21.82
N PHE A 100 -5.34 5.29 -22.69
CA PHE A 100 -6.15 6.04 -23.65
C PHE A 100 -6.03 5.53 -25.09
N ASP A 101 -5.09 4.62 -25.36
CA ASP A 101 -4.80 4.09 -26.69
C ASP A 101 -5.96 3.29 -27.28
N GLN A 102 -6.79 2.67 -26.43
CA GLN A 102 -7.97 1.91 -26.83
C GLN A 102 -9.26 2.75 -26.86
N VAL A 103 -9.20 4.06 -26.55
CA VAL A 103 -10.39 4.89 -26.38
C VAL A 103 -10.95 5.35 -27.73
N THR A 104 -12.26 5.17 -27.91
CA THR A 104 -13.02 5.60 -29.10
C THR A 104 -14.29 6.39 -28.72
N LYS A 105 -14.92 7.08 -29.69
CA LYS A 105 -16.11 7.95 -29.52
C LYS A 105 -17.14 7.73 -30.61
#